data_AF-A0A1A7KJD5-F1
#
_entry.id   AF-A0A1A7KJD5-F1
#
_cell.length_a   1.000
_cell.length_b   1.000
_cell.length_c   1.000
_cell.angle_alpha   90.00
_cell.angle_beta   90.00
_cell.angle_gamma   90.00
#
_symmetry.space_group_name_H-M   'P 1'
#
loop_
_entity.id
_entity.type
_entity.pdbx_description
1 polymer ?
#
loop_
_entity_poly.entity_id
_entity_poly.type
_entity_poly.pdbx_seq_one_letter_code
_entity_poly.pdbx_strand_id
1 'polypeptide(L)'
;MRKILLYLSALSFLTVVSCKNDDMDIQNEQEKGPILSSDVNALSKRIDFTHSGVLDMKPGFEGKTTTAGNFPLVLVAEVAPPVYNGKTLRATHVTVEGNYAYVSYNTEGETYLGAIEVLNITNPNAPQLVMQAILPDTDVSSVRYDNGKLYIAGAKDIYASGAQTPAFVGSMTLSGGMLTNTLQQTALTGKVGTDVTSSSSKYYAVSGATGVLAQLNKTSQQVEISIPLSDLRALGFNNNKVVVLSGTEGVKIYDANGLNLLTSFTTSSDVAEAKRTIDFIDGKLLVSEGYNGVGVYNLSTGAKLQKLSVPTQVPNVNPADIVSNAVSVNSGRVFVANGGAGIYVYTPDNNDLKLMGSIDLTGSSNFVVSRGEYIFVATGTGGLKIIKTVAPASGAVNCSGYAAYTGSEWLNVNSGQTLEYFGTKSLQGINVNQVLTWCGALTASQAVNINSNATFNMYGQLYQGAQSNPWNSLNINSGALLNLKGNLTTYGHMILNSNAKWKIEGNVTIFGNLTINQGSKIEFIGSNSSITIHGTVTKNGASTITGTYTDVNNKL
;
A
#
# COMPACT_ATOMS: atom_id res chain seq x y z
N MET A 1 -31.16 88.89 13.97
CA MET A 1 -30.71 87.75 13.12
C MET A 1 -31.97 87.05 12.63
N ARG A 2 -32.44 87.35 11.40
CA ARG A 2 -32.42 86.48 10.20
C ARG A 2 -32.76 85.02 10.50
N LYS A 3 -33.72 84.33 9.86
CA LYS A 3 -34.70 84.63 8.80
C LYS A 3 -35.71 83.46 8.81
N ILE A 4 -36.95 83.78 8.44
CA ILE A 4 -38.08 82.86 8.15
C ILE A 4 -37.85 82.21 6.76
N LEU A 5 -38.26 80.95 6.54
CA LEU A 5 -39.30 80.56 5.55
C LEU A 5 -39.49 79.03 5.40
N LEU A 6 -40.76 78.69 5.15
CA LEU A 6 -41.37 77.40 4.82
C LEU A 6 -40.78 76.73 3.56
N TYR A 7 -40.96 75.41 3.43
CA TYR A 7 -41.73 74.79 2.33
C TYR A 7 -42.10 73.32 2.64
N LEU A 8 -43.39 73.01 2.44
CA LEU A 8 -43.94 71.66 2.28
C LEU A 8 -43.43 71.02 0.97
N SER A 9 -43.23 69.70 0.97
CA SER A 9 -43.89 68.86 -0.04
C SER A 9 -43.95 67.41 0.42
N ALA A 10 -45.14 66.84 0.31
CA ALA A 10 -45.46 65.46 0.60
C ALA A 10 -45.01 64.57 -0.58
N LEU A 11 -44.44 63.40 -0.28
CA LEU A 11 -44.43 62.30 -1.22
C LEU A 11 -44.98 61.06 -0.51
N SER A 12 -46.19 60.72 -0.94
CA SER A 12 -47.01 59.59 -0.54
C SER A 12 -46.32 58.24 -0.82
N PHE A 13 -46.06 57.47 0.23
CA PHE A 13 -45.87 56.02 0.13
C PHE A 13 -47.26 55.37 0.04
N LEU A 14 -47.58 54.85 -1.14
CA LEU A 14 -48.69 53.92 -1.35
C LEU A 14 -48.16 52.50 -1.12
N THR A 15 -48.81 51.80 -0.19
CA THR A 15 -48.68 50.36 0.06
C THR A 15 -49.34 49.56 -1.06
N VAL A 16 -48.67 48.54 -1.60
CA VAL A 16 -49.33 47.26 -1.96
C VAL A 16 -48.37 46.11 -1.66
N VAL A 17 -48.92 45.12 -0.98
CA VAL A 17 -48.34 43.90 -0.41
C VAL A 17 -47.78 42.96 -1.47
N SER A 18 -46.62 42.35 -1.19
CA SER A 18 -46.27 41.02 -1.70
C SER A 18 -45.46 40.27 -0.64
N CYS A 19 -45.89 39.05 -0.35
CA CYS A 19 -45.36 38.16 0.68
C CYS A 19 -43.84 37.98 0.56
N LYS A 20 -43.11 38.15 1.67
CA LYS A 20 -41.82 37.48 1.85
C LYS A 20 -42.00 36.43 2.93
N ASN A 21 -41.77 35.19 2.52
CA ASN A 21 -41.71 34.03 3.39
C ASN A 21 -40.64 34.25 4.45
N ASP A 22 -40.96 33.84 5.67
CA ASP A 22 -40.01 33.58 6.74
C ASP A 22 -39.11 32.42 6.31
N ASP A 23 -38.08 32.71 5.52
CA ASP A 23 -36.94 31.80 5.41
C ASP A 23 -36.06 32.04 6.64
N MET A 24 -36.42 31.32 7.71
CA MET A 24 -35.46 30.95 8.74
C MET A 24 -34.26 30.31 8.03
N ASP A 25 -33.15 31.03 8.01
CA ASP A 25 -31.86 30.51 7.60
C ASP A 25 -31.49 29.39 8.57
N ILE A 26 -31.85 28.16 8.21
CA ILE A 26 -31.36 26.94 8.85
C ILE A 26 -29.88 26.91 8.53
N GLN A 27 -29.07 27.55 9.37
CA GLN A 27 -27.68 27.16 9.52
C GLN A 27 -27.71 25.70 9.96
N ASN A 28 -27.50 24.79 9.01
CA ASN A 28 -27.27 23.39 9.27
C ASN A 28 -26.23 23.29 10.38
N GLU A 29 -26.59 22.70 11.51
CA GLU A 29 -25.62 22.25 12.51
C GLU A 29 -24.62 21.36 11.76
N GLN A 30 -23.43 21.90 11.51
CA GLN A 30 -22.35 21.19 10.85
C GLN A 30 -22.08 19.93 11.68
N GLU A 31 -22.34 18.76 11.08
CA GLU A 31 -22.27 17.46 11.77
C GLU A 31 -20.94 17.34 12.52
N LYS A 32 -21.00 17.35 13.86
CA LYS A 32 -19.83 17.19 14.73
C LYS A 32 -19.40 15.73 14.75
N GLY A 33 -18.83 15.24 13.64
CA GLY A 33 -18.36 13.86 13.53
C GLY A 33 -17.75 13.54 12.16
N PRO A 34 -17.19 12.33 12.00
CA PRO A 34 -16.72 11.86 10.70
C PRO A 34 -17.86 11.80 9.67
N ILE A 35 -17.65 12.41 8.50
CA ILE A 35 -18.56 12.36 7.36
C ILE A 35 -18.27 11.07 6.60
N LEU A 36 -19.18 10.11 6.68
CA LEU A 36 -19.02 8.80 6.03
C LEU A 36 -19.50 8.83 4.58
N SER A 37 -18.76 8.14 3.72
CA SER A 37 -19.20 7.78 2.37
C SER A 37 -18.91 6.30 2.12
N SER A 38 -19.93 5.60 1.64
CA SER A 38 -19.85 4.22 1.15
C SER A 38 -20.35 4.10 -0.29
N ASP A 39 -20.38 5.21 -1.03
CA ASP A 39 -20.70 5.19 -2.46
C ASP A 39 -19.52 4.58 -3.23
N VAL A 40 -19.56 3.26 -3.39
CA VAL A 40 -18.52 2.49 -4.06
C VAL A 40 -18.30 2.98 -5.50
N ASN A 41 -19.31 3.50 -6.19
CA ASN A 41 -19.15 4.00 -7.57
C ASN A 41 -18.37 5.30 -7.62
N ALA A 42 -18.56 6.18 -6.62
CA ALA A 42 -17.76 7.39 -6.50
C ALA A 42 -16.33 7.06 -6.06
N LEU A 43 -16.19 6.19 -5.06
CA LEU A 43 -14.90 5.77 -4.52
C LEU A 43 -14.06 4.99 -5.54
N SER A 44 -14.68 4.12 -6.35
CA SER A 44 -13.97 3.30 -7.34
C SER A 44 -13.34 4.13 -8.47
N LYS A 45 -13.75 5.39 -8.66
CA LYS A 45 -13.10 6.29 -9.63
C LYS A 45 -11.70 6.72 -9.20
N ARG A 46 -11.37 6.59 -7.91
CA ARG A 46 -10.06 6.95 -7.35
C ARG A 46 -9.06 5.80 -7.34
N ILE A 47 -9.50 4.58 -7.61
CA ILE A 47 -8.59 3.46 -7.79
C ILE A 47 -8.25 3.32 -9.27
N ASP A 48 -6.97 3.37 -9.58
CA ASP A 48 -6.40 3.34 -10.91
C ASP A 48 -5.60 2.05 -11.12
N PHE A 49 -5.87 1.40 -12.24
CA PHE A 49 -5.22 0.16 -12.66
C PHE A 49 -4.37 0.33 -13.92
N THR A 50 -4.27 1.55 -14.47
CA THR A 50 -3.56 1.83 -15.73
C THR A 50 -2.05 1.60 -15.64
N HIS A 51 -1.47 1.71 -14.45
CA HIS A 51 -0.06 1.39 -14.19
C HIS A 51 0.16 0.00 -13.61
N SER A 52 -0.89 -0.80 -13.41
CA SER A 52 -0.77 -2.15 -12.84
C SER A 52 0.10 -3.04 -13.72
N GLY A 53 0.94 -3.86 -13.10
CA GLY A 53 1.95 -4.61 -13.82
C GLY A 53 3.00 -5.24 -12.92
N VAL A 54 3.80 -6.12 -13.50
CA VAL A 54 5.00 -6.65 -12.85
C VAL A 54 5.98 -5.51 -12.58
N LEU A 55 6.52 -5.48 -11.36
CA LEU A 55 7.56 -4.54 -10.96
C LEU A 55 8.92 -5.22 -11.00
N ASP A 56 9.87 -4.60 -11.70
CA ASP A 56 11.27 -5.01 -11.66
C ASP A 56 11.96 -4.36 -10.45
N MET A 57 12.66 -5.19 -9.68
CA MET A 57 13.57 -4.70 -8.66
C MET A 57 14.93 -4.42 -9.26
N LYS A 58 15.44 -3.20 -9.06
CA LYS A 58 16.80 -2.83 -9.42
C LYS A 58 17.76 -3.33 -8.32
N PRO A 59 18.77 -4.17 -8.63
CA PRO A 59 19.70 -4.65 -7.63
C PRO A 59 20.62 -3.52 -7.12
N GLY A 60 21.14 -3.69 -5.91
CA GLY A 60 21.88 -2.65 -5.17
C GLY A 60 23.31 -2.32 -5.62
N PHE A 61 23.79 -2.85 -6.76
CA PHE A 61 25.15 -2.63 -7.24
C PHE A 61 25.15 -2.00 -8.63
N GLU A 62 26.06 -1.03 -8.87
CA GLU A 62 26.29 -0.30 -10.13
C GLU A 62 26.87 -1.18 -11.27
N GLY A 63 26.47 -2.44 -11.35
CA GLY A 63 26.71 -3.30 -12.50
C GLY A 63 25.38 -3.75 -13.08
N LYS A 64 25.28 -3.86 -14.40
CA LYS A 64 24.18 -4.63 -15.03
C LYS A 64 24.26 -6.06 -14.50
N THR A 65 23.56 -6.38 -13.41
CA THR A 65 23.39 -7.78 -13.03
C THR A 65 22.40 -8.35 -14.01
N THR A 66 22.84 -9.30 -14.81
CA THR A 66 21.95 -9.99 -15.74
C THR A 66 21.15 -11.07 -15.06
N THR A 67 21.29 -11.33 -13.75
CA THR A 67 20.67 -12.45 -13.03
C THR A 67 19.20 -12.21 -12.68
N ALA A 68 18.38 -13.26 -12.75
CA ALA A 68 16.98 -13.21 -12.36
C ALA A 68 16.76 -12.83 -10.89
N GLY A 69 15.75 -12.00 -10.63
CA GLY A 69 15.33 -11.59 -9.30
C GLY A 69 14.69 -12.73 -8.50
N ASN A 70 14.74 -12.63 -7.17
CA ASN A 70 14.19 -13.63 -6.24
C ASN A 70 12.96 -13.14 -5.46
N PHE A 71 12.42 -11.97 -5.81
CA PHE A 71 11.29 -11.36 -5.13
C PHE A 71 10.35 -10.75 -6.17
N PRO A 72 9.50 -11.59 -6.78
CA PRO A 72 8.56 -11.14 -7.79
C PRO A 72 7.48 -10.28 -7.14
N LEU A 73 7.28 -9.12 -7.76
CA LEU A 73 6.41 -8.07 -7.28
C LEU A 73 5.50 -7.61 -8.40
N VAL A 74 4.33 -7.15 -8.00
CA VAL A 74 3.32 -6.62 -8.92
C VAL A 74 2.69 -5.39 -8.29
N LEU A 75 2.65 -4.28 -9.05
CA LEU A 75 1.80 -3.14 -8.74
C LEU A 75 0.36 -3.55 -9.08
N VAL A 76 -0.49 -3.63 -8.05
CA VAL A 76 -1.88 -4.05 -8.20
C VAL A 76 -2.75 -2.87 -8.56
N ALA A 77 -2.62 -1.75 -7.84
CA ALA A 77 -3.39 -0.54 -8.08
C ALA A 77 -2.73 0.68 -7.43
N GLU A 78 -3.14 1.85 -7.90
CA GLU A 78 -2.86 3.15 -7.28
C GLU A 78 -4.18 3.76 -6.80
N VAL A 79 -4.19 4.38 -5.62
CA VAL A 79 -5.37 5.04 -5.06
C VAL A 79 -5.05 6.51 -4.91
N ALA A 80 -5.67 7.33 -5.76
CA ALA A 80 -5.57 8.79 -5.66
C ALA A 80 -6.03 9.24 -4.26
N PRO A 81 -5.41 10.25 -3.63
CA PRO A 81 -5.79 10.69 -2.29
C PRO A 81 -7.18 11.36 -2.28
N PRO A 82 -7.84 11.45 -1.11
CA PRO A 82 -9.06 12.24 -0.97
C PRO A 82 -8.83 13.71 -1.28
N VAL A 83 -9.83 14.34 -1.91
CA VAL A 83 -9.89 15.79 -2.09
C VAL A 83 -11.17 16.29 -1.43
N TYR A 84 -11.04 17.24 -0.52
CA TYR A 84 -12.17 17.83 0.20
C TYR A 84 -12.00 19.34 0.28
N ASN A 85 -13.04 20.09 -0.10
CA ASN A 85 -13.01 21.56 -0.19
C ASN A 85 -11.78 22.13 -0.91
N GLY A 86 -11.40 21.51 -2.04
CA GLY A 86 -10.26 21.91 -2.87
C GLY A 86 -8.88 21.56 -2.28
N LYS A 87 -8.81 20.90 -1.12
CA LYS A 87 -7.56 20.45 -0.50
C LYS A 87 -7.34 18.97 -0.76
N THR A 88 -6.16 18.64 -1.25
CA THR A 88 -5.72 17.25 -1.46
C THR A 88 -5.03 16.75 -0.20
N LEU A 89 -5.56 15.67 0.38
CA LEU A 89 -5.00 15.08 1.59
C LEU A 89 -3.76 14.21 1.29
N ARG A 90 -2.99 13.88 2.33
CA ARG A 90 -1.77 13.05 2.26
C ARG A 90 -1.96 11.79 3.08
N ALA A 91 -1.66 10.63 2.50
CA ALA A 91 -1.69 9.37 3.26
C ALA A 91 -0.59 9.35 4.33
N THR A 92 -0.96 9.05 5.57
CA THR A 92 -0.07 9.12 6.74
C THR A 92 0.30 7.76 7.30
N HIS A 93 -0.61 6.80 7.36
CA HIS A 93 -0.36 5.48 7.93
C HIS A 93 -1.30 4.46 7.30
N VAL A 94 -0.88 3.20 7.27
CA VAL A 94 -1.72 2.07 6.88
C VAL A 94 -1.63 0.96 7.92
N THR A 95 -2.77 0.45 8.38
CA THR A 95 -2.85 -0.78 9.17
C THR A 95 -3.70 -1.80 8.41
N VAL A 96 -3.35 -3.08 8.50
CA VAL A 96 -3.98 -4.16 7.71
C VAL A 96 -4.44 -5.24 8.66
N GLU A 97 -5.70 -5.65 8.54
CA GLU A 97 -6.29 -6.75 9.28
C GLU A 97 -7.19 -7.58 8.36
N GLY A 98 -6.92 -8.89 8.27
CA GLY A 98 -7.69 -9.80 7.44
C GLY A 98 -7.82 -9.30 6.00
N ASN A 99 -9.05 -9.05 5.58
CA ASN A 99 -9.39 -8.61 4.22
C ASN A 99 -9.43 -7.09 4.05
N TYR A 100 -9.03 -6.31 5.06
CA TYR A 100 -9.12 -4.86 5.03
C TYR A 100 -7.79 -4.18 5.31
N ALA A 101 -7.55 -3.09 4.57
CA ALA A 101 -6.52 -2.12 4.90
C ALA A 101 -7.18 -0.77 5.24
N TYR A 102 -6.75 -0.16 6.35
CA TYR A 102 -7.21 1.13 6.83
C TYR A 102 -6.11 2.16 6.61
N VAL A 103 -6.42 3.21 5.86
CA VAL A 103 -5.45 4.24 5.46
C VAL A 103 -5.85 5.56 6.10
N SER A 104 -4.96 6.15 6.89
CA SER A 104 -5.18 7.47 7.47
C SER A 104 -4.60 8.58 6.60
N TYR A 105 -5.18 9.78 6.72
CA TYR A 105 -4.77 10.95 5.98
C TYR A 105 -4.77 12.21 6.84
N ASN A 106 -3.91 13.16 6.49
CA ASN A 106 -3.90 14.53 7.02
C ASN A 106 -3.76 15.56 5.89
N THR A 107 -3.77 16.85 6.26
CA THR A 107 -3.47 17.95 5.34
C THR A 107 -2.14 18.59 5.69
N GLU A 108 -1.38 18.99 4.66
CA GLU A 108 -0.12 19.71 4.83
C GLU A 108 -0.39 21.18 5.21
N GLY A 109 0.32 21.69 6.21
CA GLY A 109 0.20 23.07 6.71
C GLY A 109 -0.75 23.21 7.90
N GLU A 110 -1.23 24.43 8.14
CA GLU A 110 -1.99 24.81 9.36
C GLU A 110 -3.43 24.28 9.41
N THR A 111 -3.92 23.62 8.35
CA THR A 111 -5.32 23.17 8.28
C THR A 111 -5.48 21.81 8.90
N TYR A 112 -6.35 21.70 9.90
CA TYR A 112 -6.82 20.41 10.39
C TYR A 112 -7.86 19.83 9.43
N LEU A 113 -7.46 18.82 8.67
CA LEU A 113 -8.36 18.11 7.77
C LEU A 113 -7.78 16.74 7.43
N GLY A 114 -8.47 15.71 7.85
CA GLY A 114 -8.03 14.34 7.74
C GLY A 114 -9.09 13.43 7.15
N ALA A 115 -8.68 12.18 6.93
CA ALA A 115 -9.59 11.14 6.50
C ALA A 115 -9.11 9.77 6.98
N ILE A 116 -10.02 8.80 6.96
CA ILE A 116 -9.71 7.38 7.06
C ILE A 116 -10.43 6.67 5.92
N GLU A 117 -9.72 5.81 5.19
CA GLU A 117 -10.28 5.00 4.12
C GLU A 117 -10.14 3.51 4.39
N VAL A 118 -11.11 2.73 3.90
CA VAL A 118 -11.11 1.27 4.00
C VAL A 118 -11.02 0.68 2.60
N LEU A 119 -9.93 -0.06 2.38
CA LEU A 119 -9.73 -0.87 1.19
C LEU A 119 -10.09 -2.32 1.50
N ASN A 120 -10.99 -2.90 0.71
CA ASN A 120 -11.21 -4.34 0.67
C ASN A 120 -10.16 -4.98 -0.25
N ILE A 121 -9.36 -5.88 0.31
CA ILE A 121 -8.25 -6.58 -0.35
C ILE A 121 -8.49 -8.09 -0.45
N THR A 122 -9.76 -8.52 -0.37
CA THR A 122 -10.14 -9.93 -0.54
C THR A 122 -9.72 -10.47 -1.92
N ASN A 123 -9.86 -9.65 -2.98
CA ASN A 123 -9.38 -10.00 -4.31
C ASN A 123 -7.99 -9.40 -4.54
N PRO A 124 -6.92 -10.21 -4.61
CA PRO A 124 -5.54 -9.74 -4.76
C PRO A 124 -5.20 -9.19 -6.14
N ASN A 125 -6.11 -9.26 -7.12
CA ASN A 125 -5.95 -8.64 -8.43
C ASN A 125 -6.83 -7.40 -8.61
N ALA A 126 -7.81 -7.19 -7.74
CA ALA A 126 -8.78 -6.11 -7.85
C ALA A 126 -9.24 -5.62 -6.46
N PRO A 127 -8.35 -4.96 -5.68
CA PRO A 127 -8.74 -4.31 -4.44
C PRO A 127 -9.81 -3.24 -4.70
N GLN A 128 -10.62 -2.93 -3.68
CA GLN A 128 -11.74 -2.00 -3.79
C GLN A 128 -11.70 -0.97 -2.66
N LEU A 129 -11.85 0.32 -2.98
CA LEU A 129 -12.12 1.36 -1.99
C LEU A 129 -13.60 1.32 -1.63
N VAL A 130 -13.91 0.82 -0.43
CA VAL A 130 -15.29 0.48 -0.03
C VAL A 130 -15.89 1.48 0.95
N MET A 131 -15.07 2.25 1.66
CA MET A 131 -15.54 3.25 2.59
C MET A 131 -14.52 4.36 2.80
N GLN A 132 -15.02 5.56 3.06
CA GLN A 132 -14.27 6.74 3.47
C GLN A 132 -14.98 7.40 4.65
N ALA A 133 -14.19 7.94 5.57
CA ALA A 133 -14.60 8.93 6.55
C ALA A 133 -13.75 10.18 6.34
N ILE A 134 -14.37 11.31 6.00
CA ILE A 134 -13.71 12.62 6.08
C ILE A 134 -13.89 13.14 7.50
N LEU A 135 -12.82 13.67 8.10
CA LEU A 135 -12.86 14.25 9.43
C LEU A 135 -12.56 15.76 9.29
N PRO A 136 -13.61 16.61 9.19
CA PRO A 136 -13.42 18.05 9.28
C PRO A 136 -12.71 18.41 10.58
N ASP A 137 -11.85 19.42 10.53
CA ASP A 137 -11.18 20.00 11.69
C ASP A 137 -10.29 19.01 12.48
N THR A 138 -9.92 17.87 11.88
CA THR A 138 -9.12 16.82 12.52
C THR A 138 -8.13 16.21 11.55
N ASP A 139 -6.84 16.26 11.86
CA ASP A 139 -5.81 15.48 11.18
C ASP A 139 -5.67 14.09 11.78
N VAL A 140 -5.37 13.10 10.94
CA VAL A 140 -5.13 11.71 11.35
C VAL A 140 -3.69 11.33 11.04
N SER A 141 -2.87 11.16 12.08
CA SER A 141 -1.44 10.85 11.94
C SER A 141 -1.15 9.36 11.87
N SER A 142 -1.89 8.55 12.64
CA SER A 142 -1.70 7.10 12.68
C SER A 142 -2.99 6.35 13.00
N VAL A 143 -3.02 5.09 12.57
CA VAL A 143 -4.11 4.15 12.83
C VAL A 143 -3.58 2.79 13.23
N ARG A 144 -4.25 2.15 14.19
CA ARG A 144 -3.95 0.79 14.65
C ARG A 144 -5.24 -0.01 14.79
N TYR A 145 -5.36 -1.09 14.03
CA TYR A 145 -6.43 -2.06 14.26
C TYR A 145 -6.10 -2.91 15.49
N ASP A 146 -7.10 -3.15 16.34
CA ASP A 146 -7.05 -4.19 17.37
C ASP A 146 -8.46 -4.54 17.88
N ASN A 147 -8.81 -5.83 17.79
CA ASN A 147 -10.05 -6.43 18.29
C ASN A 147 -11.34 -5.67 17.91
N GLY A 148 -11.55 -5.44 16.61
CA GLY A 148 -12.75 -4.75 16.10
C GLY A 148 -12.79 -3.24 16.36
N LYS A 149 -11.71 -2.65 16.88
CA LYS A 149 -11.55 -1.19 17.01
C LYS A 149 -10.39 -0.69 16.16
N LEU A 150 -10.55 0.53 15.67
CA LEU A 150 -9.47 1.32 15.10
C LEU A 150 -9.07 2.38 16.11
N TYR A 151 -7.86 2.27 16.66
CA TYR A 151 -7.25 3.31 17.47
C TYR A 151 -6.57 4.32 16.57
N ILE A 152 -6.69 5.60 16.92
CA ILE A 152 -6.32 6.72 16.07
C ILE A 152 -5.52 7.72 16.90
N ALA A 153 -4.38 8.19 16.40
CA ALA A 153 -3.73 9.38 16.94
C ALA A 153 -3.71 10.50 15.90
N GLY A 154 -3.85 11.74 16.37
CA GLY A 154 -3.89 12.89 15.49
C GLY A 154 -3.99 14.21 16.23
N ALA A 155 -4.47 15.23 15.52
CA ALA A 155 -4.68 16.56 16.06
C ALA A 155 -6.03 17.12 15.62
N LYS A 156 -6.62 18.01 16.41
CA LYS A 156 -7.91 18.64 16.11
C LYS A 156 -7.86 20.14 16.35
N ASP A 157 -8.68 20.89 15.62
CA ASP A 157 -8.85 22.31 15.83
C ASP A 157 -9.50 22.58 17.19
N ILE A 158 -8.76 23.24 18.08
CA ILE A 158 -9.23 23.57 19.43
C ILE A 158 -10.36 24.61 19.43
N TYR A 159 -10.43 25.49 18.42
CA TYR A 159 -11.45 26.51 18.31
C TYR A 159 -12.77 25.92 17.84
N ALA A 160 -12.72 25.01 16.87
CA ALA A 160 -13.91 24.30 16.39
C ALA A 160 -14.46 23.32 17.44
N SER A 161 -13.57 22.70 18.22
CA SER A 161 -13.93 21.60 19.12
C SER A 161 -14.07 21.94 20.60
N GLY A 162 -13.54 23.08 21.04
CA GLY A 162 -13.43 23.44 22.45
C GLY A 162 -12.42 22.59 23.25
N ALA A 163 -11.56 21.81 22.58
CA ALA A 163 -10.53 21.01 23.24
C ALA A 163 -9.43 21.91 23.86
N GLN A 164 -8.86 21.47 24.98
CA GLN A 164 -7.77 22.22 25.64
C GLN A 164 -6.45 22.15 24.87
N THR A 165 -6.20 21.02 24.22
CA THR A 165 -5.00 20.75 23.43
C THR A 165 -5.40 20.16 22.09
N PRO A 166 -4.65 20.42 21.00
CA PRO A 166 -4.94 19.83 19.71
C PRO A 166 -4.67 18.32 19.68
N ALA A 167 -3.62 17.83 20.36
CA ALA A 167 -3.27 16.41 20.33
C ALA A 167 -4.36 15.52 20.94
N PHE A 168 -4.67 14.41 20.28
CA PHE A 168 -5.58 13.41 20.82
C PHE A 168 -5.13 11.99 20.47
N VAL A 169 -5.64 11.04 21.26
CA VAL A 169 -5.79 9.64 20.84
C VAL A 169 -7.26 9.28 20.94
N GLY A 170 -7.76 8.50 20.00
CA GLY A 170 -9.15 8.09 19.97
C GLY A 170 -9.33 6.63 19.58
N SER A 171 -10.58 6.19 19.65
CA SER A 171 -10.98 4.89 19.13
C SER A 171 -12.31 4.98 18.39
N MET A 172 -12.42 4.18 17.33
CA MET A 172 -13.62 3.98 16.55
C MET A 172 -13.94 2.49 16.56
N THR A 173 -15.14 2.13 17.00
CA THR A 173 -15.60 0.73 16.90
C THR A 173 -16.00 0.47 15.45
N LEU A 174 -15.51 -0.64 14.89
CA LEU A 174 -15.78 -1.03 13.52
C LEU A 174 -16.99 -1.95 13.46
N SER A 175 -17.80 -1.83 12.42
CA SER A 175 -18.93 -2.72 12.16
C SER A 175 -18.61 -3.62 10.97
N GLY A 176 -18.32 -4.91 11.22
CA GLY A 176 -17.91 -5.84 10.15
C GLY A 176 -16.65 -5.39 9.40
N GLY A 177 -15.73 -4.69 10.08
CA GLY A 177 -14.54 -4.10 9.48
C GLY A 177 -14.74 -2.71 8.86
N MET A 178 -15.96 -2.17 8.83
CA MET A 178 -16.28 -0.84 8.30
C MET A 178 -16.20 0.25 9.37
N LEU A 179 -15.90 1.48 8.95
CA LEU A 179 -15.88 2.67 9.81
C LEU A 179 -17.29 3.02 10.31
N THR A 180 -17.35 3.72 11.44
CA THR A 180 -18.58 4.26 12.01
C THR A 180 -18.43 5.76 12.24
N ASN A 181 -19.53 6.45 12.51
CA ASN A 181 -19.54 7.89 12.78
C ASN A 181 -19.18 8.23 14.24
N THR A 182 -18.86 7.22 15.06
CA THR A 182 -18.57 7.42 16.49
C THR A 182 -17.07 7.34 16.73
N LEU A 183 -16.41 8.51 16.69
CA LEU A 183 -15.02 8.67 17.10
C LEU A 183 -14.97 9.18 18.54
N GLN A 184 -14.56 8.31 19.46
CA GLN A 184 -14.31 8.71 20.84
C GLN A 184 -12.88 9.23 20.94
N GLN A 185 -12.68 10.38 21.58
CA GLN A 185 -11.39 11.05 21.65
C GLN A 185 -11.01 11.38 23.09
N THR A 186 -9.74 11.17 23.41
CA THR A 186 -9.10 11.54 24.67
C THR A 186 -7.98 12.52 24.35
N ALA A 187 -8.05 13.72 24.93
CA ALA A 187 -7.04 14.74 24.74
C ALA A 187 -5.68 14.29 25.32
N LEU A 188 -4.61 14.65 24.63
CA LEU A 188 -3.23 14.44 25.05
C LEU A 188 -2.54 15.80 25.17
N THR A 189 -1.56 15.92 26.06
CA THR A 189 -0.68 17.09 26.08
C THR A 189 0.09 17.18 24.76
N GLY A 190 0.20 18.38 24.18
CA GLY A 190 0.95 18.63 22.96
C GLY A 190 0.09 19.04 21.76
N LYS A 191 0.75 19.24 20.61
CA LYS A 191 0.12 19.76 19.38
C LYS A 191 -0.41 18.67 18.44
N VAL A 192 0.13 17.46 18.50
CA VAL A 192 -0.30 16.35 17.66
C VAL A 192 0.00 15.01 18.35
N GLY A 193 -0.96 14.09 18.33
CA GLY A 193 -0.72 12.68 18.62
C GLY A 193 -0.04 12.04 17.40
N THR A 194 1.20 11.59 17.54
CA THR A 194 2.03 11.18 16.40
C THR A 194 1.90 9.69 16.07
N ASP A 195 1.71 8.84 17.08
CA ASP A 195 1.58 7.40 16.87
C ASP A 195 0.73 6.71 17.94
N VAL A 196 0.19 5.54 17.61
CA VAL A 196 -0.60 4.69 18.51
C VAL A 196 -0.29 3.21 18.32
N THR A 197 -0.15 2.48 19.42
CA THR A 197 0.01 1.03 19.41
C THR A 197 -0.85 0.38 20.50
N SER A 198 -0.97 -0.95 20.47
CA SER A 198 -1.80 -1.68 21.42
C SER A 198 -1.15 -2.98 21.89
N SER A 199 -1.43 -3.33 23.15
CA SER A 199 -1.20 -4.67 23.70
C SER A 199 -2.52 -5.43 23.76
N SER A 200 -2.61 -6.57 24.45
CA SER A 200 -3.90 -7.26 24.66
C SER A 200 -4.85 -6.48 25.58
N SER A 201 -4.32 -5.77 26.59
CA SER A 201 -5.13 -5.14 27.66
C SER A 201 -5.16 -3.61 27.62
N LYS A 202 -4.15 -2.97 27.02
CA LYS A 202 -3.98 -1.51 26.97
C LYS A 202 -3.74 -1.04 25.54
N TYR A 203 -3.87 0.26 25.33
CA TYR A 203 -3.29 0.93 24.17
C TYR A 203 -2.45 2.11 24.63
N TYR A 204 -1.48 2.47 23.81
CA TYR A 204 -0.48 3.48 24.11
C TYR A 204 -0.42 4.48 22.98
N ALA A 205 -0.30 5.74 23.31
CA ALA A 205 -0.17 6.82 22.34
C ALA A 205 0.97 7.75 22.73
N VAL A 206 1.55 8.39 21.71
CA VAL A 206 2.55 9.42 21.89
C VAL A 206 2.12 10.72 21.22
N SER A 207 2.52 11.84 21.78
CA SER A 207 2.35 13.16 21.18
C SER A 207 3.70 13.86 20.98
N GLY A 208 3.76 14.79 20.01
CA GLY A 208 5.00 15.33 19.45
C GLY A 208 5.87 16.22 20.37
N ALA A 209 6.18 17.44 19.92
CA ALA A 209 7.25 18.29 20.48
C ALA A 209 7.23 18.45 22.01
N THR A 210 6.11 18.90 22.60
CA THR A 210 5.90 18.97 24.05
C THR A 210 4.92 17.86 24.47
N GLY A 211 5.39 16.63 24.34
CA GLY A 211 4.54 15.45 24.29
C GLY A 211 4.45 14.63 25.57
N VAL A 212 3.69 13.55 25.46
CA VAL A 212 3.55 12.51 26.48
C VAL A 212 3.57 11.14 25.84
N LEU A 213 4.14 10.16 26.54
CA LEU A 213 3.76 8.76 26.41
C LEU A 213 2.55 8.52 27.32
N ALA A 214 1.40 8.18 26.73
CA ALA A 214 0.19 7.86 27.47
C ALA A 214 -0.14 6.37 27.36
N GLN A 215 -0.45 5.74 28.50
CA GLN A 215 -1.11 4.43 28.58
C GLN A 215 -2.59 4.65 28.86
N LEU A 216 -3.44 3.96 28.09
CA LEU A 216 -4.88 4.12 28.17
C LEU A 216 -5.60 2.77 28.36
N ASN A 217 -6.74 2.85 29.05
CA ASN A 217 -7.64 1.73 29.25
C ASN A 217 -8.48 1.46 27.99
N LYS A 218 -8.46 0.23 27.44
CA LYS A 218 -9.24 -0.09 26.21
C LYS A 218 -10.76 0.04 26.35
N THR A 219 -11.29 -0.06 27.57
CA THR A 219 -12.73 0.00 27.84
C THR A 219 -13.16 1.45 28.10
N SER A 220 -12.56 2.12 29.09
CA SER A 220 -12.95 3.48 29.48
C SER A 220 -12.28 4.59 28.69
N GLN A 221 -11.22 4.28 27.92
CA GLN A 221 -10.39 5.23 27.17
C GLN A 221 -9.74 6.34 28.00
N GLN A 222 -9.75 6.18 29.32
CA GLN A 222 -9.07 7.08 30.24
C GLN A 222 -7.57 6.84 30.21
N VAL A 223 -6.81 7.93 30.32
CA VAL A 223 -5.37 7.89 30.54
C VAL A 223 -5.13 7.36 31.96
N GLU A 224 -4.38 6.26 32.06
CA GLU A 224 -4.01 5.65 33.35
C GLU A 224 -2.61 6.08 33.79
N ILE A 225 -1.68 6.21 32.84
CA ILE A 225 -0.30 6.66 33.07
C ILE A 225 0.07 7.64 31.97
N SER A 226 0.73 8.74 32.35
CA SER A 226 1.26 9.73 31.42
C SER A 226 2.69 10.10 31.81
N ILE A 227 3.63 9.93 30.89
CA ILE A 227 5.05 10.26 31.09
C ILE A 227 5.42 11.39 30.12
N PRO A 228 5.75 12.60 30.62
CA PRO A 228 6.20 13.70 29.79
C PRO A 228 7.51 13.35 29.08
N LEU A 229 7.52 13.48 27.75
CA LEU A 229 8.70 13.24 26.91
C LEU A 229 8.64 14.19 25.72
N SER A 230 9.81 14.66 25.28
CA SER A 230 9.87 15.60 24.18
C SER A 230 10.01 14.90 22.84
N ASP A 231 9.43 15.52 21.82
CA ASP A 231 9.65 15.21 20.41
C ASP A 231 9.33 13.76 19.99
N LEU A 232 8.22 13.20 20.45
CA LEU A 232 7.89 11.80 20.17
C LEU A 232 7.41 11.58 18.74
N ARG A 233 7.95 10.55 18.08
CA ARG A 233 7.74 10.25 16.66
C ARG A 233 6.97 8.97 16.42
N ALA A 234 7.33 7.91 17.14
CA ALA A 234 6.82 6.58 16.86
C ALA A 234 6.72 5.72 18.13
N LEU A 235 5.85 4.73 18.05
CA LEU A 235 5.63 3.69 19.04
C LEU A 235 5.75 2.31 18.44
N GLY A 236 6.20 1.36 19.26
CA GLY A 236 6.24 -0.04 18.92
C GLY A 236 5.93 -0.88 20.14
N PHE A 237 5.24 -1.99 19.95
CA PHE A 237 5.00 -2.98 20.99
C PHE A 237 5.68 -4.29 20.61
N ASN A 238 6.58 -4.78 21.46
CA ASN A 238 7.30 -6.03 21.22
C ASN A 238 7.56 -6.75 22.55
N ASN A 239 7.11 -8.00 22.68
CA ASN A 239 7.40 -8.86 23.84
C ASN A 239 7.19 -8.18 25.21
N ASN A 240 6.00 -7.60 25.43
CA ASN A 240 5.63 -6.87 26.65
C ASN A 240 6.47 -5.60 26.92
N LYS A 241 7.09 -5.03 25.88
CA LYS A 241 7.81 -3.75 25.94
C LYS A 241 7.12 -2.73 25.04
N VAL A 242 7.04 -1.50 25.54
CA VAL A 242 6.63 -0.31 24.78
C VAL A 242 7.90 0.45 24.40
N VAL A 243 8.19 0.49 23.11
CA VAL A 243 9.36 1.16 22.54
C VAL A 243 8.91 2.51 21.99
N VAL A 244 9.56 3.56 22.46
CA VAL A 244 9.24 4.95 22.15
C VAL A 244 10.43 5.56 21.43
N LEU A 245 10.18 6.16 20.27
CA LEU A 245 11.17 6.97 19.56
C LEU A 245 10.90 8.45 19.79
N SER A 246 11.88 9.14 20.37
CA SER A 246 12.00 10.60 20.40
C SER A 246 12.98 11.05 19.32
N GLY A 247 12.64 12.12 18.60
CA GLY A 247 13.52 12.70 17.58
C GLY A 247 14.75 13.39 18.17
N THR A 248 14.67 13.86 19.42
CA THR A 248 15.77 14.56 20.12
C THR A 248 16.49 13.68 21.14
N GLU A 249 15.79 12.73 21.78
CA GLU A 249 16.36 11.90 22.87
C GLU A 249 16.70 10.47 22.43
N GLY A 250 16.31 10.05 21.22
CA GLY A 250 16.50 8.69 20.73
C GLY A 250 15.43 7.72 21.24
N VAL A 251 15.82 6.49 21.54
CA VAL A 251 14.88 5.42 21.91
C VAL A 251 14.81 5.26 23.42
N LYS A 252 13.59 5.12 23.95
CA LYS A 252 13.30 4.68 25.32
C LYS A 252 12.42 3.44 25.27
N ILE A 253 12.75 2.45 26.09
CA ILE A 253 12.03 1.18 26.16
C ILE A 253 11.47 1.02 27.57
N TYR A 254 10.16 0.85 27.66
CA TYR A 254 9.43 0.67 28.91
C TYR A 254 8.83 -0.73 28.98
N ASP A 255 8.59 -1.23 30.19
CA ASP A 255 7.71 -2.38 30.37
C ASP A 255 6.25 -1.99 30.12
N ALA A 256 5.43 -2.91 29.62
CA ALA A 256 4.04 -2.61 29.29
C ALA A 256 3.07 -2.64 30.49
N ASN A 257 3.49 -3.17 31.66
CA ASN A 257 2.61 -3.36 32.81
C ASN A 257 2.54 -2.13 33.73
N GLY A 258 3.55 -1.26 33.70
CA GLY A 258 3.58 -0.03 34.49
C GLY A 258 4.38 1.12 33.89
N LEU A 259 4.87 0.97 32.64
CA LEU A 259 5.75 1.93 31.99
C LEU A 259 7.01 2.28 32.81
N ASN A 260 7.64 1.31 33.48
CA ASN A 260 8.97 1.51 34.06
C ASN A 260 10.01 1.48 32.94
N LEU A 261 10.94 2.44 32.95
CA LEU A 261 12.01 2.52 31.97
C LEU A 261 12.97 1.34 32.15
N LEU A 262 13.16 0.55 31.09
CA LEU A 262 14.06 -0.60 31.06
C LEU A 262 15.42 -0.23 30.45
N THR A 263 15.42 0.50 29.34
CA THR A 263 16.64 0.94 28.68
C THR A 263 16.38 2.18 27.84
N SER A 264 17.43 2.95 27.58
CA SER A 264 17.40 4.11 26.69
C SER A 264 18.73 4.27 25.98
N PHE A 265 18.69 4.69 24.71
CA PHE A 265 19.88 4.95 23.93
C PHE A 265 19.62 6.00 22.85
N THR A 266 20.65 6.72 22.48
CA THR A 266 20.57 7.78 21.47
C THR A 266 20.49 7.19 20.07
N THR A 267 19.71 7.84 19.20
CA THR A 267 19.74 7.65 17.74
C THR A 267 20.39 8.86 17.09
N SER A 268 20.56 8.85 15.76
CA SER A 268 20.96 10.10 15.09
C SER A 268 19.89 11.18 15.26
N SER A 269 20.34 12.43 15.24
CA SER A 269 19.46 13.58 15.02
C SER A 269 18.97 13.61 13.58
N ASP A 270 17.85 14.28 13.37
CA ASP A 270 17.21 14.46 12.06
C ASP A 270 16.58 15.86 12.00
N VAL A 271 15.95 16.19 10.87
CA VAL A 271 15.16 17.41 10.74
C VAL A 271 14.01 17.40 11.77
N ALA A 272 13.78 18.54 12.39
CA ALA A 272 12.66 18.71 13.31
C ALA A 272 11.35 18.39 12.59
N GLU A 273 10.47 17.68 13.29
CA GLU A 273 9.13 17.31 12.82
C GLU A 273 9.10 16.28 11.69
N ALA A 274 10.26 15.82 11.22
CA ALA A 274 10.35 14.76 10.23
C ALA A 274 9.73 13.46 10.74
N LYS A 275 9.03 12.79 9.82
CA LYS A 275 8.42 11.50 10.09
C LYS A 275 9.50 10.44 10.29
N ARG A 276 9.37 9.68 11.37
CA ARG A 276 10.22 8.54 11.69
C ARG A 276 9.35 7.40 12.20
N THR A 277 9.73 6.17 11.91
CA THR A 277 9.02 4.96 12.33
C THR A 277 10.02 3.93 12.85
N ILE A 278 9.49 2.91 13.51
CA ILE A 278 10.27 1.78 14.00
C ILE A 278 9.60 0.45 13.64
N ASP A 279 10.39 -0.59 13.49
CA ASP A 279 9.91 -1.98 13.42
C ASP A 279 10.97 -2.95 13.95
N PHE A 280 10.64 -4.23 14.05
CA PHE A 280 11.42 -5.23 14.77
C PHE A 280 11.75 -6.44 13.90
N ILE A 281 12.98 -6.93 13.99
CA ILE A 281 13.39 -8.20 13.37
C ILE A 281 14.42 -8.90 14.25
N ASP A 282 14.22 -10.17 14.58
CA ASP A 282 15.20 -11.04 15.25
C ASP A 282 15.92 -10.41 16.46
N GLY A 283 15.14 -9.79 17.37
CA GLY A 283 15.68 -9.12 18.56
C GLY A 283 16.39 -7.78 18.29
N LYS A 284 16.27 -7.26 17.07
CA LYS A 284 16.78 -5.95 16.64
C LYS A 284 15.61 -4.96 16.51
N LEU A 285 15.91 -3.69 16.79
CA LEU A 285 15.07 -2.55 16.50
C LEU A 285 15.60 -1.85 15.26
N LEU A 286 14.74 -1.62 14.28
CA LEU A 286 15.02 -0.73 13.16
C LEU A 286 14.41 0.63 13.45
N VAL A 287 15.18 1.69 13.21
CA VAL A 287 14.75 3.08 13.37
C VAL A 287 14.99 3.79 12.06
N SER A 288 13.97 4.41 11.47
CA SER A 288 14.17 5.29 10.33
C SER A 288 14.74 6.64 10.81
N GLU A 289 15.88 7.03 10.26
CA GLU A 289 16.75 8.12 10.73
C GLU A 289 16.93 9.22 9.66
N GLY A 290 15.95 9.38 8.76
CA GLY A 290 15.94 10.46 7.75
C GLY A 290 17.14 10.40 6.83
N TYR A 291 17.91 11.49 6.76
CA TYR A 291 19.16 11.56 5.98
C TYR A 291 20.24 10.56 6.44
N ASN A 292 20.13 10.03 7.65
CA ASN A 292 21.04 9.00 8.16
C ASN A 292 20.62 7.58 7.77
N GLY A 293 19.54 7.39 7.01
CA GLY A 293 19.12 6.07 6.57
C GLY A 293 18.34 5.33 7.66
N VAL A 294 18.60 4.04 7.86
CA VAL A 294 17.99 3.24 8.93
C VAL A 294 19.07 2.76 9.90
N GLY A 295 18.89 3.07 11.19
CA GLY A 295 19.70 2.50 12.25
C GLY A 295 19.15 1.13 12.69
N VAL A 296 20.02 0.13 12.79
CA VAL A 296 19.68 -1.21 13.30
C VAL A 296 20.34 -1.37 14.65
N TYR A 297 19.55 -1.59 15.70
CA TYR A 297 19.99 -1.61 17.09
C TYR A 297 19.65 -2.95 17.73
N ASN A 298 20.50 -3.43 18.65
CA ASN A 298 20.11 -4.52 19.53
C ASN A 298 19.02 -4.02 20.49
N LEU A 299 17.86 -4.67 20.50
CA LEU A 299 16.71 -4.20 21.30
C LEU A 299 16.95 -4.27 22.82
N SER A 300 17.85 -5.15 23.27
CA SER A 300 18.12 -5.34 24.70
C SER A 300 19.22 -4.42 25.21
N THR A 301 20.28 -4.22 24.44
CA THR A 301 21.46 -3.44 24.88
C THR A 301 21.48 -2.01 24.33
N GLY A 302 20.69 -1.70 23.30
CA GLY A 302 20.75 -0.41 22.59
C GLY A 302 21.98 -0.22 21.70
N ALA A 303 22.85 -1.23 21.59
CA ALA A 303 24.03 -1.15 20.74
C ALA A 303 23.62 -1.04 19.25
N LYS A 304 24.16 -0.05 18.52
CA LYS A 304 23.99 0.04 17.07
C LYS A 304 24.77 -1.10 16.41
N LEU A 305 24.06 -1.97 15.72
CA LEU A 305 24.60 -3.13 15.03
C LEU A 305 24.95 -2.79 13.57
N GLN A 306 24.11 -1.99 12.92
CA GLN A 306 24.25 -1.68 11.50
C GLN A 306 23.63 -0.30 11.18
N LYS A 307 24.10 0.30 10.08
CA LYS A 307 23.46 1.44 9.41
C LYS A 307 23.12 1.01 7.98
N LEU A 308 21.85 1.13 7.59
CA LEU A 308 21.43 1.01 6.20
C LEU A 308 21.43 2.44 5.63
N SER A 309 22.45 2.80 4.86
CA SER A 309 22.58 4.15 4.31
C SER A 309 21.44 4.47 3.33
N VAL A 310 21.05 5.74 3.25
CA VAL A 310 20.24 6.23 2.13
C VAL A 310 20.98 5.97 0.81
N PRO A 311 20.25 5.69 -0.28
CA PRO A 311 20.89 5.54 -1.59
C PRO A 311 21.48 6.86 -2.06
N THR A 312 22.60 6.79 -2.76
CA THR A 312 23.23 7.95 -3.42
C THR A 312 23.06 7.84 -4.92
N GLN A 313 23.11 8.97 -5.62
CA GLN A 313 23.14 9.02 -7.10
C GLN A 313 21.91 8.38 -7.78
N VAL A 314 20.72 8.53 -7.19
CA VAL A 314 19.48 8.07 -7.82
C VAL A 314 19.16 8.97 -9.02
N PRO A 315 19.06 8.43 -10.26
CA PRO A 315 18.82 9.24 -11.44
C PRO A 315 17.52 10.04 -11.33
N ASN A 316 17.56 11.31 -11.74
CA ASN A 316 16.40 12.22 -11.77
C ASN A 316 15.73 12.48 -10.41
N VAL A 317 16.43 12.21 -9.30
CA VAL A 317 15.94 12.49 -7.95
C VAL A 317 16.87 13.51 -7.30
N ASN A 318 16.30 14.57 -6.72
CA ASN A 318 17.07 15.52 -5.93
C ASN A 318 17.58 14.83 -4.66
N PRO A 319 18.90 14.84 -4.37
CA PRO A 319 19.45 14.24 -3.15
C PRO A 319 18.80 14.73 -1.86
N ALA A 320 18.28 15.97 -1.83
CA ALA A 320 17.57 16.52 -0.67
C ALA A 320 16.24 15.78 -0.38
N ASP A 321 15.66 15.11 -1.37
CA ASP A 321 14.41 14.36 -1.26
C ASP A 321 14.64 12.89 -0.86
N ILE A 322 15.91 12.46 -0.72
CA ILE A 322 16.27 11.09 -0.36
C ILE A 322 16.46 10.97 1.15
N VAL A 323 15.38 10.60 1.82
CA VAL A 323 15.31 10.44 3.28
C VAL A 323 14.59 9.14 3.66
N SER A 324 15.11 8.39 4.63
CA SER A 324 14.43 7.21 5.16
C SER A 324 13.32 7.62 6.14
N ASN A 325 12.10 7.75 5.63
CA ASN A 325 10.94 8.22 6.39
C ASN A 325 10.22 7.09 7.15
N ALA A 326 10.25 5.87 6.61
CA ALA A 326 9.60 4.73 7.25
C ALA A 326 10.32 3.40 7.03
N VAL A 327 10.15 2.49 7.97
CA VAL A 327 10.64 1.11 7.91
C VAL A 327 9.51 0.15 8.31
N SER A 328 9.43 -0.99 7.63
CA SER A 328 8.50 -2.08 7.97
C SER A 328 9.18 -3.43 7.80
N VAL A 329 8.84 -4.38 8.65
CA VAL A 329 9.30 -5.77 8.60
C VAL A 329 8.12 -6.69 8.31
N ASN A 330 8.32 -7.60 7.36
CA ASN A 330 7.37 -8.67 7.07
C ASN A 330 8.08 -9.87 6.43
N SER A 331 7.73 -11.09 6.87
CA SER A 331 8.26 -12.34 6.31
C SER A 331 9.79 -12.36 6.20
N GLY A 332 10.46 -11.91 7.26
CA GLY A 332 11.93 -11.83 7.34
C GLY A 332 12.57 -10.76 6.46
N ARG A 333 11.82 -9.87 5.81
CA ARG A 333 12.36 -8.78 4.98
C ARG A 333 12.09 -7.42 5.60
N VAL A 334 12.98 -6.48 5.32
CA VAL A 334 12.91 -5.08 5.75
C VAL A 334 12.62 -4.22 4.54
N PHE A 335 11.57 -3.42 4.61
CA PHE A 335 11.14 -2.47 3.59
C PHE A 335 11.39 -1.06 4.10
N VAL A 336 12.10 -0.25 3.33
CA VAL A 336 12.44 1.13 3.69
C VAL A 336 11.87 2.10 2.67
N ALA A 337 11.07 3.06 3.11
CA ALA A 337 10.59 4.16 2.30
C ALA A 337 11.62 5.30 2.31
N ASN A 338 12.34 5.46 1.19
CA ASN A 338 13.47 6.38 1.01
C ASN A 338 13.10 7.66 0.26
N GLY A 339 11.91 8.21 0.53
CA GLY A 339 11.45 9.45 -0.08
C GLY A 339 11.46 9.36 -1.61
N GLY A 340 12.10 10.32 -2.27
CA GLY A 340 12.22 10.39 -3.72
C GLY A 340 12.92 9.18 -4.37
N ALA A 341 13.62 8.35 -3.60
CA ALA A 341 14.29 7.15 -4.13
C ALA A 341 13.41 5.89 -4.18
N GLY A 342 12.16 5.95 -3.71
CA GLY A 342 11.25 4.79 -3.71
C GLY A 342 11.44 3.84 -2.53
N ILE A 343 11.23 2.54 -2.76
CA ILE A 343 11.32 1.50 -1.70
C ILE A 343 12.60 0.68 -1.85
N TYR A 344 13.31 0.46 -0.75
CA TYR A 344 14.47 -0.43 -0.68
C TYR A 344 14.14 -1.63 0.18
N VAL A 345 14.48 -2.83 -0.31
CA VAL A 345 14.19 -4.09 0.36
C VAL A 345 15.48 -4.74 0.80
N TYR A 346 15.57 -5.10 2.08
CA TYR A 346 16.71 -5.80 2.65
C TYR A 346 16.28 -7.18 3.17
N THR A 347 17.20 -8.14 3.10
CA THR A 347 17.04 -9.49 3.65
C THR A 347 18.16 -9.78 4.65
N PRO A 348 17.90 -10.57 5.70
CA PRO A 348 18.94 -11.13 6.54
C PRO A 348 19.96 -11.90 5.71
N ASP A 349 21.23 -11.65 5.98
CA ASP A 349 22.36 -12.47 5.58
C ASP A 349 23.26 -12.63 6.82
N ASN A 350 23.20 -13.81 7.44
CA ASN A 350 23.74 -14.05 8.78
C ASN A 350 23.16 -13.05 9.80
N ASN A 351 24.01 -12.25 10.45
CA ASN A 351 23.60 -11.27 11.45
C ASN A 351 23.30 -9.88 10.87
N ASP A 352 23.60 -9.64 9.59
CA ASP A 352 23.43 -8.34 8.94
C ASP A 352 22.23 -8.33 8.01
N LEU A 353 21.76 -7.14 7.65
CA LEU A 353 20.78 -6.93 6.59
C LEU A 353 21.49 -6.50 5.32
N LYS A 354 21.27 -7.24 4.22
CA LYS A 354 21.82 -6.88 2.90
C LYS A 354 20.74 -6.39 1.97
N LEU A 355 21.08 -5.38 1.17
CA LEU A 355 20.20 -4.83 0.16
C LEU A 355 19.89 -5.91 -0.89
N MET A 356 18.61 -6.25 -0.99
CA MET A 356 18.09 -7.14 -2.03
C MET A 356 17.87 -6.39 -3.33
N GLY A 357 17.38 -5.15 -3.25
CA GLY A 357 17.18 -4.25 -4.38
C GLY A 357 16.22 -3.11 -4.04
N SER A 358 15.97 -2.25 -5.02
CA SER A 358 15.06 -1.12 -4.92
C SER A 358 13.93 -1.21 -5.94
N ILE A 359 12.81 -0.58 -5.58
CA ILE A 359 11.61 -0.44 -6.39
C ILE A 359 11.41 1.05 -6.59
N ASP A 360 11.50 1.46 -7.85
CA ASP A 360 11.23 2.82 -8.27
C ASP A 360 9.72 3.02 -8.35
N LEU A 361 9.19 3.85 -7.45
CA LEU A 361 7.78 4.18 -7.37
C LEU A 361 7.67 5.67 -7.59
N THR A 362 7.33 6.11 -8.80
CA THR A 362 7.18 7.52 -9.16
C THR A 362 6.54 8.33 -8.02
N GLY A 363 7.23 9.36 -7.54
CA GLY A 363 6.84 10.16 -6.39
C GLY A 363 7.61 9.83 -5.10
N SER A 364 7.39 10.60 -4.04
CA SER A 364 8.12 10.45 -2.78
C SER A 364 7.46 9.42 -1.86
N SER A 365 8.14 8.31 -1.60
CA SER A 365 7.69 7.25 -0.69
C SER A 365 7.91 7.64 0.78
N ASN A 366 6.82 7.97 1.49
CA ASN A 366 6.84 8.56 2.83
C ASN A 366 6.33 7.63 3.93
N PHE A 367 5.69 6.52 3.56
CA PHE A 367 5.30 5.45 4.49
C PHE A 367 5.32 4.13 3.75
N VAL A 368 5.69 3.07 4.45
CA VAL A 368 5.55 1.71 3.94
C VAL A 368 5.08 0.80 5.06
N VAL A 369 4.14 -0.09 4.76
CA VAL A 369 3.83 -1.24 5.60
C VAL A 369 3.71 -2.47 4.73
N SER A 370 4.28 -3.58 5.17
CA SER A 370 4.06 -4.88 4.54
C SER A 370 3.39 -5.84 5.50
N ARG A 371 2.32 -6.51 5.06
CA ARG A 371 1.58 -7.52 5.84
C ARG A 371 1.06 -8.59 4.89
N GLY A 372 1.24 -9.86 5.25
CA GLY A 372 0.92 -10.98 4.36
C GLY A 372 1.69 -10.84 3.04
N GLU A 373 0.97 -10.90 1.92
CA GLU A 373 1.55 -10.70 0.58
C GLU A 373 1.54 -9.24 0.12
N TYR A 374 0.97 -8.31 0.89
CA TYR A 374 0.80 -6.92 0.46
C TYR A 374 1.91 -6.01 0.98
N ILE A 375 2.19 -4.97 0.19
CA ILE A 375 3.04 -3.83 0.54
C ILE A 375 2.24 -2.57 0.15
N PHE A 376 1.92 -1.73 1.13
CA PHE A 376 1.25 -0.46 0.92
C PHE A 376 2.27 0.66 1.06
N VAL A 377 2.27 1.59 0.10
CA VAL A 377 3.22 2.72 0.10
C VAL A 377 2.45 4.02 -0.05
N ALA A 378 2.62 4.93 0.92
CA ALA A 378 2.11 6.30 0.78
C ALA A 378 3.12 7.13 -0.02
N THR A 379 2.70 7.67 -1.17
CA THR A 379 3.60 8.35 -2.12
C THR A 379 3.32 9.85 -2.25
N GLY A 380 3.42 10.59 -1.13
CA GLY A 380 3.27 12.05 -1.11
C GLY A 380 1.95 12.53 -1.74
N THR A 381 2.04 13.33 -2.80
CA THR A 381 0.89 13.82 -3.59
C THR A 381 0.20 12.73 -4.42
N GLY A 382 0.89 11.63 -4.72
CA GLY A 382 0.40 10.55 -5.58
C GLY A 382 -0.56 9.57 -4.89
N GLY A 383 -0.86 9.76 -3.60
CA GLY A 383 -1.78 8.90 -2.86
C GLY A 383 -1.12 7.62 -2.36
N LEU A 384 -1.77 6.47 -2.59
CA LEU A 384 -1.34 5.16 -2.09
C LEU A 384 -1.05 4.20 -3.24
N LYS A 385 0.07 3.49 -3.20
CA LYS A 385 0.37 2.37 -4.09
C LYS A 385 0.14 1.04 -3.35
N ILE A 386 -0.54 0.11 -4.02
CA ILE A 386 -0.80 -1.24 -3.51
C ILE A 386 0.04 -2.22 -4.34
N ILE A 387 1.05 -2.79 -3.69
CA ILE A 387 1.95 -3.76 -4.30
C ILE A 387 1.70 -5.12 -3.65
N LYS A 388 1.92 -6.20 -4.40
CA LYS A 388 1.91 -7.55 -3.84
C LYS A 388 3.16 -8.35 -4.21
N THR A 389 3.52 -9.27 -3.33
CA THR A 389 4.52 -10.32 -3.58
C THR A 389 3.86 -11.49 -4.28
N VAL A 390 4.53 -12.08 -5.26
CA VAL A 390 4.05 -13.30 -5.91
C VAL A 390 4.70 -14.52 -5.27
N ALA A 391 3.89 -15.41 -4.70
CA ALA A 391 4.34 -16.67 -4.11
C ALA A 391 3.78 -17.88 -4.87
N PRO A 392 4.35 -19.08 -4.74
CA PRO A 392 3.75 -20.29 -5.31
C PRO A 392 2.31 -20.48 -4.82
N ALA A 393 1.41 -20.96 -5.68
CA ALA A 393 0.04 -21.28 -5.26
C ALA A 393 0.02 -22.48 -4.30
N SER A 394 -0.87 -22.45 -3.31
CA SER A 394 -1.12 -23.60 -2.43
C SER A 394 -1.63 -24.80 -3.26
N GLY A 395 -1.09 -26.00 -3.02
CA GLY A 395 -1.48 -27.20 -3.77
C GLY A 395 -0.83 -27.34 -5.14
N ALA A 396 0.25 -26.60 -5.41
CA ALA A 396 1.06 -26.78 -6.62
C ALA A 396 1.52 -28.25 -6.79
N VAL A 397 1.65 -28.67 -8.06
CA VAL A 397 2.21 -29.98 -8.44
C VAL A 397 3.55 -30.18 -7.72
N ASN A 398 3.78 -31.36 -7.14
CA ASN A 398 5.07 -31.65 -6.52
C ASN A 398 6.15 -31.77 -7.61
N CYS A 399 7.00 -30.76 -7.69
CA CYS A 399 8.11 -30.67 -8.64
C CYS A 399 9.47 -30.58 -7.94
N SER A 400 9.59 -31.16 -6.73
CA SER A 400 10.81 -31.05 -5.91
C SER A 400 12.08 -31.60 -6.58
N GLY A 401 11.95 -32.34 -7.68
CA GLY A 401 13.07 -32.86 -8.48
C GLY A 401 13.62 -31.90 -9.54
N TYR A 402 12.99 -30.76 -9.79
CA TYR A 402 13.49 -29.79 -10.76
C TYR A 402 14.64 -28.95 -10.20
N ALA A 403 15.41 -28.30 -11.08
CA ALA A 403 16.51 -27.45 -10.65
C ALA A 403 16.02 -26.06 -10.21
N ALA A 404 16.74 -25.41 -9.30
CA ALA A 404 16.52 -23.99 -9.05
C ALA A 404 17.11 -23.18 -10.21
N TYR A 405 16.37 -22.20 -10.74
CA TYR A 405 16.91 -21.33 -11.78
C TYR A 405 17.95 -20.36 -11.18
N THR A 406 19.13 -20.26 -11.79
CA THR A 406 20.19 -19.31 -11.41
C THR A 406 20.66 -18.46 -12.58
N GLY A 407 19.93 -18.51 -13.70
CA GLY A 407 20.26 -17.82 -14.93
C GLY A 407 19.87 -16.35 -14.95
N SER A 408 19.81 -15.80 -16.16
CA SER A 408 19.58 -14.38 -16.38
C SER A 408 18.12 -13.93 -16.26
N GLU A 409 17.90 -12.62 -16.18
CA GLU A 409 16.59 -11.95 -16.24
C GLU A 409 15.84 -12.23 -17.55
N TRP A 410 16.57 -12.64 -18.60
CA TRP A 410 15.98 -13.26 -19.78
C TRP A 410 16.18 -14.77 -19.74
N LEU A 411 15.08 -15.52 -19.63
CA LEU A 411 15.10 -16.98 -19.72
C LEU A 411 14.92 -17.39 -21.18
N ASN A 412 15.97 -17.93 -21.78
CA ASN A 412 15.95 -18.44 -23.14
C ASN A 412 16.10 -19.96 -23.15
N VAL A 413 15.12 -20.67 -23.70
CA VAL A 413 15.21 -22.10 -24.03
C VAL A 413 15.50 -22.21 -25.52
N ASN A 414 16.65 -22.78 -25.87
CA ASN A 414 17.08 -22.95 -27.26
C ASN A 414 16.48 -24.22 -27.89
N SER A 415 16.57 -24.33 -29.21
CA SER A 415 16.17 -25.53 -29.95
C SER A 415 16.90 -26.76 -29.41
N GLY A 416 16.19 -27.89 -29.29
CA GLY A 416 16.71 -29.13 -28.72
C GLY A 416 16.83 -29.17 -27.19
N GLN A 417 16.52 -28.08 -26.47
CA GLN A 417 16.58 -28.06 -25.01
C GLN A 417 15.24 -28.45 -24.37
N THR A 418 15.33 -29.26 -23.30
CA THR A 418 14.24 -29.47 -22.35
C THR A 418 14.74 -29.01 -21.00
N LEU A 419 14.16 -27.93 -20.47
CA LEU A 419 14.58 -27.32 -19.21
C LEU A 419 13.43 -27.37 -18.21
N GLU A 420 13.74 -27.73 -16.97
CA GLU A 420 12.76 -27.87 -15.88
C GLU A 420 13.26 -27.14 -14.65
N TYR A 421 12.46 -26.19 -14.15
CA TYR A 421 12.81 -25.38 -13.00
C TYR A 421 11.68 -25.34 -11.97
N PHE A 422 12.07 -25.11 -10.71
CA PHE A 422 11.13 -24.80 -9.64
C PHE A 422 11.48 -23.52 -8.88
N GLY A 423 10.51 -23.03 -8.12
CA GLY A 423 10.66 -21.94 -7.17
C GLY A 423 10.07 -20.63 -7.66
N THR A 424 10.62 -19.54 -7.12
CA THR A 424 10.08 -18.19 -7.27
C THR A 424 11.11 -17.30 -7.95
N LYS A 425 10.79 -16.68 -9.10
CA LYS A 425 11.67 -15.74 -9.80
C LYS A 425 10.96 -14.54 -10.41
N SER A 426 11.72 -13.46 -10.51
CA SER A 426 11.40 -12.27 -11.31
C SER A 426 12.30 -12.23 -12.56
N LEU A 427 11.69 -12.15 -13.73
CA LEU A 427 12.36 -12.06 -15.02
C LEU A 427 11.93 -10.79 -15.74
N GLN A 428 12.75 -10.32 -16.67
CA GLN A 428 12.32 -9.37 -17.69
C GLN A 428 11.51 -10.08 -18.76
N GLY A 429 11.99 -11.21 -19.29
CA GLY A 429 11.29 -11.89 -20.38
C GLY A 429 11.65 -13.35 -20.52
N ILE A 430 10.83 -14.07 -21.30
CA ILE A 430 10.92 -15.51 -21.47
C ILE A 430 10.79 -15.82 -22.96
N ASN A 431 11.75 -16.57 -23.52
CA ASN A 431 11.68 -17.10 -24.89
C ASN A 431 11.84 -18.61 -24.85
N VAL A 432 10.84 -19.35 -25.36
CA VAL A 432 10.84 -20.81 -25.34
C VAL A 432 10.87 -21.33 -26.78
N ASN A 433 12.00 -21.89 -27.23
CA ASN A 433 12.13 -22.49 -28.56
C ASN A 433 11.89 -24.00 -28.60
N GLN A 434 11.85 -24.67 -27.44
CA GLN A 434 11.65 -26.13 -27.37
C GLN A 434 10.76 -26.52 -26.19
N VAL A 435 11.28 -26.98 -25.04
CA VAL A 435 10.44 -27.33 -23.88
C VAL A 435 10.93 -26.64 -22.61
N LEU A 436 10.03 -25.88 -21.99
CA LEU A 436 10.20 -25.32 -20.65
C LEU A 436 9.14 -25.89 -19.72
N THR A 437 9.54 -26.37 -18.55
CA THR A 437 8.64 -26.60 -17.43
C THR A 437 9.04 -25.69 -16.27
N TRP A 438 8.09 -24.94 -15.73
CA TRP A 438 8.27 -24.14 -14.53
C TRP A 438 7.26 -24.53 -13.46
N CYS A 439 7.73 -24.72 -12.24
CA CYS A 439 6.89 -25.07 -11.10
C CYS A 439 7.09 -24.12 -9.92
N GLY A 440 6.11 -23.27 -9.64
CA GLY A 440 6.18 -22.26 -8.58
C GLY A 440 5.62 -20.92 -9.04
N ALA A 441 6.33 -19.84 -8.72
CA ALA A 441 5.91 -18.48 -9.06
C ALA A 441 6.90 -17.82 -10.03
N LEU A 442 6.38 -17.15 -11.05
CA LEU A 442 7.17 -16.50 -12.07
C LEU A 442 6.53 -15.15 -12.42
N THR A 443 7.32 -14.09 -12.43
CA THR A 443 6.95 -12.83 -13.08
C THR A 443 7.82 -12.58 -14.31
N ALA A 444 7.25 -11.97 -15.34
CA ALA A 444 7.97 -11.44 -16.49
C ALA A 444 7.51 -10.00 -16.76
N SER A 445 8.35 -8.99 -16.59
CA SER A 445 7.94 -7.59 -16.79
C SER A 445 7.70 -7.20 -18.25
N GLN A 446 8.26 -7.97 -19.18
CA GLN A 446 8.16 -7.80 -20.62
C GLN A 446 7.54 -9.06 -21.27
N ALA A 447 7.83 -9.27 -22.56
CA ALA A 447 7.21 -10.30 -23.36
C ALA A 447 7.56 -11.74 -22.90
N VAL A 448 6.58 -12.62 -23.07
CA VAL A 448 6.74 -14.07 -22.95
C VAL A 448 6.40 -14.68 -24.30
N ASN A 449 7.41 -15.25 -24.97
CA ASN A 449 7.28 -15.83 -26.30
C ASN A 449 7.45 -17.34 -26.24
N ILE A 450 6.38 -18.08 -26.53
CA ILE A 450 6.45 -19.52 -26.74
C ILE A 450 6.52 -19.72 -28.25
N ASN A 451 7.72 -19.98 -28.77
CA ASN A 451 8.01 -20.01 -30.21
C ASN A 451 7.41 -21.25 -30.89
N SER A 452 7.47 -21.28 -32.22
CA SER A 452 6.75 -22.25 -33.02
C SER A 452 7.05 -23.70 -32.61
N ASN A 453 6.00 -24.50 -32.41
CA ASN A 453 6.05 -25.89 -31.94
C ASN A 453 6.71 -26.12 -30.57
N ALA A 454 7.01 -25.05 -29.81
CA ALA A 454 7.53 -25.17 -28.46
C ALA A 454 6.42 -25.48 -27.43
N THR A 455 6.81 -25.98 -26.27
CA THR A 455 5.92 -26.24 -25.13
C THR A 455 6.41 -25.48 -23.91
N PHE A 456 5.53 -24.71 -23.29
CA PHE A 456 5.74 -24.16 -21.95
C PHE A 456 4.72 -24.77 -20.99
N ASN A 457 5.19 -25.61 -20.07
CA ASN A 457 4.41 -26.11 -18.95
C ASN A 457 4.58 -25.15 -17.76
N MET A 458 3.52 -24.44 -17.39
CA MET A 458 3.52 -23.53 -16.25
C MET A 458 2.65 -24.11 -15.13
N TYR A 459 3.29 -24.53 -14.05
CA TYR A 459 2.62 -25.08 -12.86
C TYR A 459 2.77 -24.08 -11.70
N GLY A 460 1.68 -23.46 -11.28
CA GLY A 460 1.70 -22.43 -10.24
C GLY A 460 1.24 -21.06 -10.74
N GLN A 461 1.99 -19.99 -10.47
CA GLN A 461 1.56 -18.61 -10.76
C GLN A 461 2.46 -17.92 -11.78
N LEU A 462 1.90 -17.40 -12.87
CA LEU A 462 2.59 -16.57 -13.86
C LEU A 462 1.94 -15.20 -13.95
N TYR A 463 2.73 -14.15 -13.75
CA TYR A 463 2.32 -12.76 -13.96
C TYR A 463 3.18 -12.14 -15.06
N GLN A 464 2.56 -11.48 -16.03
CA GLN A 464 3.26 -11.01 -17.21
C GLN A 464 2.85 -9.58 -17.60
N GLY A 465 3.86 -8.74 -17.88
CA GLY A 465 3.69 -7.43 -18.50
C GLY A 465 3.23 -6.32 -17.55
N ALA A 466 2.84 -5.20 -18.15
CA ALA A 466 2.25 -4.04 -17.48
C ALA A 466 1.20 -3.38 -18.38
N GLN A 467 0.17 -2.77 -17.78
CA GLN A 467 -0.88 -2.06 -18.52
C GLN A 467 -0.36 -0.78 -19.20
N SER A 468 0.68 -0.17 -18.64
CA SER A 468 1.35 1.01 -19.23
C SER A 468 2.11 0.69 -20.53
N ASN A 469 2.43 -0.59 -20.77
CA ASN A 469 3.03 -1.06 -22.02
C ASN A 469 2.40 -2.39 -22.45
N PRO A 470 1.17 -2.36 -22.99
CA PRO A 470 0.41 -3.58 -23.25
C PRO A 470 0.96 -4.41 -24.41
N TRP A 471 1.89 -3.86 -25.20
CA TRP A 471 2.55 -4.54 -26.33
C TRP A 471 3.64 -5.51 -25.90
N ASN A 472 4.10 -5.43 -24.64
CA ASN A 472 4.82 -6.53 -24.01
C ASN A 472 3.82 -7.66 -23.77
N SER A 473 3.57 -8.45 -24.81
CA SER A 473 2.52 -9.46 -24.83
C SER A 473 3.01 -10.84 -24.40
N LEU A 474 2.07 -11.68 -24.00
CA LEU A 474 2.27 -13.13 -23.95
C LEU A 474 1.85 -13.72 -25.30
N ASN A 475 2.81 -14.28 -26.03
CA ASN A 475 2.63 -14.82 -27.37
C ASN A 475 2.77 -16.34 -27.37
N ILE A 476 1.73 -17.03 -27.82
CA ILE A 476 1.74 -18.47 -28.12
C ILE A 476 1.84 -18.60 -29.64
N ASN A 477 3.03 -18.93 -30.16
CA ASN A 477 3.30 -18.96 -31.59
C ASN A 477 2.78 -20.22 -32.29
N SER A 478 3.00 -20.30 -33.61
CA SER A 478 2.38 -21.33 -34.44
C SER A 478 2.68 -22.76 -33.99
N GLY A 479 1.64 -23.55 -33.74
CA GLY A 479 1.76 -24.93 -33.27
C GLY A 479 2.26 -25.08 -31.82
N ALA A 480 2.59 -23.99 -31.14
CA ALA A 480 3.11 -24.00 -29.78
C ALA A 480 2.03 -24.37 -28.75
N LEU A 481 2.45 -24.82 -27.57
CA LEU A 481 1.59 -25.18 -26.45
C LEU A 481 1.96 -24.39 -25.20
N LEU A 482 1.01 -23.63 -24.65
CA LEU A 482 1.02 -23.25 -23.24
C LEU A 482 0.15 -24.25 -22.46
N ASN A 483 0.75 -24.96 -21.52
CA ASN A 483 0.07 -25.88 -20.63
C ASN A 483 0.09 -25.32 -19.20
N LEU A 484 -1.00 -24.65 -18.83
CA LEU A 484 -1.16 -23.97 -17.55
C LEU A 484 -1.87 -24.87 -16.54
N LYS A 485 -1.24 -25.08 -15.38
CA LYS A 485 -1.89 -25.60 -14.17
C LYS A 485 -1.69 -24.62 -13.02
N GLY A 486 -2.70 -23.81 -12.73
CA GLY A 486 -2.62 -22.74 -11.74
C GLY A 486 -3.13 -21.41 -12.29
N ASN A 487 -2.50 -20.31 -11.90
CA ASN A 487 -2.99 -18.96 -12.18
C ASN A 487 -2.11 -18.25 -13.21
N LEU A 488 -2.74 -17.60 -14.18
CA LEU A 488 -2.09 -16.69 -15.13
C LEU A 488 -2.72 -15.31 -15.07
N THR A 489 -1.92 -14.28 -14.85
CA THR A 489 -2.33 -12.88 -14.98
C THR A 489 -1.47 -12.18 -16.02
N THR A 490 -2.07 -11.71 -17.11
CA THR A 490 -1.38 -10.89 -18.11
C THR A 490 -1.90 -9.46 -18.05
N TYR A 491 -1.02 -8.51 -17.77
CA TYR A 491 -1.34 -7.09 -17.78
C TYR A 491 -1.35 -6.50 -19.20
N GLY A 492 -0.54 -7.07 -20.09
CA GLY A 492 -0.53 -6.73 -21.51
C GLY A 492 -1.50 -7.55 -22.35
N HIS A 493 -1.32 -7.47 -23.66
CA HIS A 493 -2.05 -8.28 -24.63
C HIS A 493 -1.62 -9.74 -24.57
N MET A 494 -2.54 -10.62 -24.93
CA MET A 494 -2.27 -12.04 -25.14
C MET A 494 -2.62 -12.43 -26.57
N ILE A 495 -1.71 -13.14 -27.25
CA ILE A 495 -1.85 -13.46 -28.67
C ILE A 495 -1.63 -14.96 -28.87
N LEU A 496 -2.65 -15.63 -29.40
CA LEU A 496 -2.58 -17.01 -29.91
C LEU A 496 -2.44 -16.95 -31.43
N ASN A 497 -1.22 -17.13 -31.93
CA ASN A 497 -0.95 -17.19 -33.37
C ASN A 497 -1.47 -18.50 -33.99
N SER A 498 -1.45 -18.60 -35.32
CA SER A 498 -2.15 -19.66 -36.03
C SER A 498 -1.79 -21.06 -35.54
N ASN A 499 -2.79 -21.90 -35.26
CA ASN A 499 -2.63 -23.26 -34.73
C ASN A 499 -2.00 -23.35 -33.32
N ALA A 500 -1.96 -22.24 -32.56
CA ALA A 500 -1.52 -22.26 -31.16
C ALA A 500 -2.45 -23.12 -30.29
N LYS A 501 -1.90 -23.74 -29.26
CA LYS A 501 -2.64 -24.57 -28.30
C LYS A 501 -2.47 -23.98 -26.91
N TRP A 502 -3.56 -23.86 -26.17
CA TRP A 502 -3.55 -23.41 -24.80
C TRP A 502 -4.43 -24.31 -23.95
N LYS A 503 -3.81 -25.01 -23.00
CA LYS A 503 -4.50 -25.84 -22.01
C LYS A 503 -4.54 -25.10 -20.67
N ILE A 504 -5.70 -25.04 -20.05
CA ILE A 504 -5.95 -24.28 -18.82
C ILE A 504 -6.57 -25.19 -17.77
N GLU A 505 -5.84 -25.42 -16.67
CA GLU A 505 -6.34 -26.00 -15.43
C GLU A 505 -6.14 -24.97 -14.31
N GLY A 506 -7.09 -24.04 -14.14
CA GLY A 506 -7.02 -22.97 -13.13
C GLY A 506 -7.59 -21.62 -13.58
N ASN A 507 -7.10 -20.52 -13.01
CA ASN A 507 -7.68 -19.18 -13.20
C ASN A 507 -6.83 -18.31 -14.11
N VAL A 508 -7.47 -17.63 -15.07
CA VAL A 508 -6.80 -16.72 -15.98
C VAL A 508 -7.40 -15.32 -15.88
N THR A 509 -6.55 -14.30 -15.79
CA THR A 509 -6.94 -12.89 -15.85
C THR A 509 -6.12 -12.17 -16.93
N ILE A 510 -6.79 -11.56 -17.90
CA ILE A 510 -6.18 -10.78 -18.98
C ILE A 510 -6.68 -9.35 -18.87
N PHE A 511 -5.81 -8.42 -18.50
CA PHE A 511 -6.16 -6.99 -18.47
C PHE A 511 -6.16 -6.38 -19.87
N GLY A 512 -5.29 -6.83 -20.77
CA GLY A 512 -5.26 -6.42 -22.17
C GLY A 512 -6.24 -7.16 -23.08
N ASN A 513 -6.02 -7.03 -24.39
CA ASN A 513 -6.79 -7.72 -25.42
C ASN A 513 -6.31 -9.16 -25.60
N LEU A 514 -7.23 -10.06 -25.96
CA LEU A 514 -6.94 -11.43 -26.38
C LEU A 514 -7.18 -11.56 -27.90
N THR A 515 -6.13 -11.92 -28.65
CA THR A 515 -6.24 -12.24 -30.07
C THR A 515 -6.12 -13.75 -30.28
N ILE A 516 -7.07 -14.35 -31.00
CA ILE A 516 -7.13 -15.78 -31.32
C ILE A 516 -7.12 -15.93 -32.84
N ASN A 517 -5.99 -16.35 -33.39
CA ASN A 517 -5.82 -16.56 -34.84
C ASN A 517 -6.27 -17.95 -35.30
N GLN A 518 -6.33 -18.14 -36.62
CA GLN A 518 -6.86 -19.32 -37.28
C GLN A 518 -6.24 -20.63 -36.77
N GLY A 519 -7.08 -21.63 -36.54
CA GLY A 519 -6.68 -22.98 -36.12
C GLY A 519 -6.31 -23.09 -34.64
N SER A 520 -6.28 -21.99 -33.89
CA SER A 520 -5.92 -22.00 -32.48
C SER A 520 -6.96 -22.72 -31.62
N LYS A 521 -6.48 -23.37 -30.55
CA LYS A 521 -7.28 -24.19 -29.64
C LYS A 521 -7.08 -23.77 -28.20
N ILE A 522 -8.18 -23.53 -27.50
CA ILE A 522 -8.22 -23.32 -26.04
C ILE A 522 -8.98 -24.50 -25.43
N GLU A 523 -8.35 -25.20 -24.50
CA GLU A 523 -8.90 -26.36 -23.82
C GLU A 523 -8.89 -26.12 -22.30
N PHE A 524 -10.08 -25.99 -21.72
CA PHE A 524 -10.25 -25.91 -20.28
C PHE A 524 -10.35 -27.31 -19.68
N ILE A 525 -9.53 -27.56 -18.66
CA ILE A 525 -9.41 -28.83 -17.97
C ILE A 525 -10.05 -28.72 -16.59
N GLY A 526 -10.76 -29.77 -16.17
CA GLY A 526 -11.49 -29.81 -14.91
C GLY A 526 -12.80 -29.00 -14.95
N SER A 527 -13.41 -28.83 -13.78
CA SER A 527 -14.70 -28.13 -13.61
C SER A 527 -14.57 -26.70 -13.08
N ASN A 528 -13.38 -26.32 -12.57
CA ASN A 528 -13.20 -25.10 -11.78
C ASN A 528 -12.34 -24.05 -12.50
N SER A 529 -12.02 -24.26 -13.78
CA SER A 529 -11.23 -23.30 -14.53
C SER A 529 -12.04 -22.04 -14.83
N SER A 530 -11.40 -20.89 -14.75
CA SER A 530 -12.04 -19.60 -15.00
C SER A 530 -11.17 -18.70 -15.87
N ILE A 531 -11.82 -17.82 -16.65
CA ILE A 531 -11.15 -16.78 -17.42
C ILE A 531 -11.87 -15.45 -17.22
N THR A 532 -11.09 -14.39 -17.05
CA THR A 532 -11.55 -13.02 -16.93
C THR A 532 -10.78 -12.17 -17.92
N ILE A 533 -11.49 -11.53 -18.86
CA ILE A 533 -10.88 -10.68 -19.89
C ILE A 533 -11.42 -9.26 -19.72
N HIS A 534 -10.54 -8.29 -19.48
CA HIS A 534 -10.91 -6.88 -19.34
C HIS A 534 -10.83 -6.14 -20.68
N GLY A 535 -9.90 -6.50 -21.57
CA GLY A 535 -9.82 -5.96 -22.93
C GLY A 535 -10.80 -6.60 -23.92
N THR A 536 -10.54 -6.47 -25.21
CA THR A 536 -11.36 -7.05 -26.28
C THR A 536 -10.89 -8.46 -26.66
N VAL A 537 -11.80 -9.28 -27.19
CA VAL A 537 -11.48 -10.59 -27.78
C VAL A 537 -11.67 -10.52 -29.29
N THR A 538 -10.61 -10.83 -30.04
CA THR A 538 -10.61 -10.84 -31.51
C THR A 538 -10.36 -12.26 -32.02
N LYS A 539 -11.28 -12.81 -32.82
CA LYS A 539 -11.16 -14.13 -33.44
C LYS A 539 -10.92 -13.99 -34.95
N ASN A 540 -9.70 -14.26 -35.40
CA ASN A 540 -9.30 -14.17 -36.82
C ASN A 540 -9.34 -15.56 -37.47
N GLY A 541 -10.54 -15.98 -37.89
CA GLY A 541 -10.77 -17.30 -38.50
C GLY A 541 -11.29 -18.35 -37.53
N ALA A 542 -11.38 -19.60 -37.99
CA ALA A 542 -11.90 -20.70 -37.19
C ALA A 542 -10.97 -21.01 -36.01
N SER A 543 -11.52 -21.08 -34.79
CA SER A 543 -10.81 -21.51 -33.57
C SER A 543 -11.70 -22.47 -32.79
N THR A 544 -11.10 -23.24 -31.87
CA THR A 544 -11.84 -24.22 -31.05
C THR A 544 -11.65 -23.90 -29.58
N ILE A 545 -12.75 -23.78 -28.85
CA ILE A 545 -12.75 -23.60 -27.39
C ILE A 545 -13.55 -24.76 -26.80
N THR A 546 -12.97 -25.50 -25.87
CA THR A 546 -13.55 -26.75 -25.32
C THR A 546 -13.35 -26.84 -23.81
N GLY A 547 -14.14 -27.70 -23.16
CA GLY A 547 -14.08 -27.93 -21.72
C GLY A 547 -15.13 -27.14 -20.93
N THR A 548 -15.17 -27.37 -19.61
CA THR A 548 -16.04 -26.65 -18.68
C THR A 548 -15.25 -25.51 -18.04
N TYR A 549 -15.80 -24.29 -18.11
CA TYR A 549 -15.16 -23.10 -17.55
C TYR A 549 -16.18 -22.03 -17.19
N THR A 550 -15.75 -21.10 -16.34
CA THR A 550 -16.48 -19.85 -16.06
C THR A 550 -15.83 -18.70 -16.83
N ASP A 551 -16.56 -18.07 -17.74
CA ASP A 551 -16.19 -16.76 -18.30
C ASP A 551 -16.80 -15.64 -17.45
N VAL A 552 -15.97 -15.03 -16.61
CA VAL A 552 -16.42 -14.07 -15.61
C VAL A 552 -17.01 -12.81 -16.26
N ASN A 553 -16.48 -12.38 -17.40
CA ASN A 553 -16.88 -11.14 -18.07
C ASN A 553 -17.67 -11.38 -19.37
N ASN A 554 -17.98 -12.63 -19.71
CA ASN A 554 -18.70 -13.03 -20.93
C ASN A 554 -18.10 -12.44 -22.22
N LYS A 555 -16.78 -12.57 -22.40
CA LYS A 555 -16.05 -12.05 -23.57
C LYS A 555 -15.50 -13.13 -24.51
N LEU A 556 -15.26 -14.35 -24.03
CA LEU A 556 -14.62 -15.44 -24.77
C LEU A 556 -15.65 -16.32 -25.47
#